data_AF-A0A4S2S6W4-F1
#
_entry.id   AF-A0A4S2S6W4-F1
#
_cell.length_a   1.000
_cell.length_b   1.000
_cell.length_c   1.000
_cell.angle_alpha   90.00
_cell.angle_beta   90.00
_cell.angle_gamma   90.00
#
_symmetry.space_group_name_H-M   'P 1'
#
loop_
_entity.id
_entity.type
_entity.pdbx_description
1 polymer ?
#
loop_
_entity_poly.entity_id
_entity_poly.type
_entity_poly.pdbx_seq_one_letter_code
_entity_poly.pdbx_strand_id
1 'polypeptide(L)'
;MDLRKLKTLIDLVAESDIEELEVTEGESKVRIVKSSATAQNQVVMMQPQAAYAQHLQAGAAPLAPAAAAAPVAPAAPEGHIVKSPMVGTFYRSSAPGAPAFVEVGKEVK
;
A
#
# COMPACT_ATOMS: atom_id res chain seq x y z
N MET A 1 11.08 21.44 -23.66
CA MET A 1 10.96 22.12 -22.35
C MET A 1 12.02 23.22 -22.25
N ASP A 2 11.66 24.45 -21.88
CA ASP A 2 12.58 25.60 -21.79
C ASP A 2 13.20 25.74 -20.38
N LEU A 3 14.48 26.14 -20.27
CA LEU A 3 15.16 26.36 -18.98
C LEU A 3 14.42 27.35 -18.06
N ARG A 4 13.74 28.36 -18.62
CA ARG A 4 12.98 29.34 -17.84
C ARG A 4 11.78 28.71 -17.14
N LYS A 5 11.06 27.82 -17.82
CA LYS A 5 9.92 27.09 -17.26
C LYS A 5 10.37 26.13 -16.16
N LEU A 6 11.52 25.46 -16.35
CA LEU A 6 12.10 24.57 -15.34
C LEU A 6 12.44 25.32 -14.04
N LYS A 7 13.03 26.52 -14.13
CA LYS A 7 13.31 27.34 -12.95
C LYS A 7 12.04 27.73 -12.20
N THR A 8 11.00 28.16 -12.90
CA THR A 8 9.71 28.50 -12.29
C THR A 8 9.05 27.29 -11.63
N LEU A 9 9.16 26.10 -12.23
CA LEU A 9 8.68 24.84 -11.65
C LEU A 9 9.44 24.50 -10.35
N ILE A 10 10.77 24.64 -10.33
CA ILE A 10 11.58 24.41 -9.14
C ILE A 10 11.25 25.41 -8.03
N ASP A 11 11.14 26.70 -8.36
CA ASP A 11 10.80 27.77 -7.41
C ASP A 11 9.40 27.50 -6.79
N LEU A 12 8.43 27.08 -7.62
CA LEU A 12 7.07 26.74 -7.16
C LEU A 12 7.02 25.45 -6.33
N VAL A 13 7.81 24.43 -6.68
CA VAL A 13 7.94 23.19 -5.88
C VAL A 13 8.68 23.45 -4.57
N ALA A 14 9.59 24.42 -4.52
CA ALA A 14 10.28 24.81 -3.30
C ALA A 14 9.36 25.55 -2.32
N GLU A 15 8.50 26.45 -2.83
CA GLU A 15 7.46 27.14 -2.04
C GLU A 15 6.33 26.20 -1.62
N SER A 16 6.08 25.14 -2.41
CA SER A 16 5.07 24.13 -2.10
C SER A 16 5.66 23.01 -1.22
N ASP A 17 4.82 22.35 -0.44
CA ASP A 17 5.20 21.16 0.35
C ASP A 17 5.08 19.86 -0.48
N ILE A 18 5.54 19.92 -1.73
CA ILE A 18 5.44 18.81 -2.68
C ILE A 18 6.74 18.01 -2.64
N GLU A 19 6.63 16.71 -2.33
CA GLU A 19 7.77 15.81 -2.26
C GLU A 19 8.22 15.30 -3.63
N GLU A 20 7.29 15.15 -4.58
CA GLU A 20 7.57 14.67 -5.94
C GLU A 20 6.65 15.31 -6.99
N LEU A 21 7.24 15.78 -8.09
CA LEU A 21 6.52 16.30 -9.27
C LEU A 21 7.08 15.66 -10.55
N GLU A 22 6.21 14.99 -11.32
CA GLU A 22 6.52 14.49 -12.66
C GLU A 22 5.71 15.27 -13.72
N VAL A 23 6.41 15.85 -14.70
CA VAL A 23 5.79 16.57 -15.81
C VAL A 23 6.24 15.93 -17.12
N THR A 24 5.26 15.53 -17.94
CA THR A 24 5.50 15.02 -19.31
C THR A 24 4.88 15.99 -20.31
N GLU A 25 5.71 16.59 -21.15
CA GLU A 25 5.29 17.48 -22.24
C GLU A 25 5.84 16.93 -23.56
N GLY A 26 4.98 16.22 -24.31
CA GLY A 26 5.36 15.54 -25.54
C GLY A 26 6.44 14.47 -25.30
N GLU A 27 7.63 14.68 -25.84
CA GLU A 27 8.80 13.79 -25.70
C GLU A 27 9.67 14.11 -24.47
N SER A 28 9.38 15.20 -23.74
CA SER A 28 10.19 15.64 -22.60
C SER A 28 9.55 15.21 -21.26
N LYS A 29 10.26 14.38 -20.50
CA LYS A 29 9.88 13.95 -19.13
C LYS A 29 10.82 14.59 -18.10
N VAL A 30 10.26 15.27 -17.11
CA VAL A 30 11.00 15.91 -16.01
C VAL A 30 10.45 15.42 -14.67
N ARG A 31 11.32 14.93 -13.80
CA ARG A 31 10.99 14.49 -12.44
C ARG A 31 11.76 15.35 -11.43
N ILE A 32 11.04 16.00 -10.52
CA ILE A 32 11.59 16.87 -9.46
C ILE A 32 11.24 16.19 -8.12
N VAL A 33 12.25 15.88 -7.31
CA VAL A 33 12.09 15.26 -5.99
C VAL A 33 12.72 16.15 -4.94
N LYS A 34 11.94 16.53 -3.92
CA LYS A 34 12.40 17.31 -2.77
C LYS A 34 12.91 16.32 -1.72
N SER A 35 14.22 16.05 -1.73
CA SER A 35 14.84 15.16 -0.75
C SER A 35 14.88 15.84 0.63
N SER A 36 13.88 15.59 1.47
CA SER A 36 13.99 15.82 2.90
C SER A 36 14.85 14.70 3.49
N ALA A 37 16.06 15.04 3.92
CA ALA A 37 16.93 14.09 4.60
C ALA A 37 16.38 13.80 6.00
N THR A 38 15.39 12.92 6.09
CA THR A 38 15.07 12.23 7.35
C THR A 38 15.47 10.78 7.19
N ALA A 39 16.68 10.54 7.67
CA ALA A 39 17.30 9.24 7.81
C ALA A 39 16.38 8.26 8.55
N GLN A 40 16.33 7.04 7.99
CA GLN A 40 16.38 5.77 8.72
C GLN A 40 15.36 5.55 9.83
N ASN A 41 14.43 4.63 9.58
CA ASN A 41 14.05 3.71 10.64
C ASN A 41 13.95 2.28 10.09
N GLN A 42 15.11 1.62 10.15
CA GLN A 42 15.21 0.17 10.11
C GLN A 42 14.62 -0.35 11.42
N VAL A 43 13.39 -0.87 11.41
CA VAL A 43 12.81 -1.49 12.60
C VAL A 43 12.77 -3.00 12.43
N VAL A 44 13.84 -3.60 12.97
CA VAL A 44 13.94 -4.89 13.66
C VAL A 44 12.78 -5.87 13.50
N MET A 45 13.07 -6.94 12.77
CA MET A 45 12.36 -8.22 12.75
C MET A 45 12.37 -8.85 14.16
N MET A 46 11.25 -8.84 14.87
CA MET A 46 11.09 -9.60 16.12
C MET A 46 10.54 -10.99 15.79
N GLN A 47 11.38 -12.03 15.90
CA GLN A 47 10.94 -13.42 15.84
C GLN A 47 10.29 -13.84 17.17
N PRO A 48 9.10 -14.46 17.17
CA PRO A 48 8.59 -15.14 18.35
C PRO A 48 9.41 -16.40 18.62
N GLN A 49 10.02 -16.46 19.80
CA GLN A 49 10.70 -17.64 20.34
C GLN A 49 9.77 -18.84 20.40
N ALA A 50 10.28 -19.97 19.91
CA ALA A 50 9.74 -21.30 20.17
C ALA A 50 9.85 -21.63 21.66
N ALA A 51 8.71 -21.74 22.34
CA ALA A 51 8.61 -22.40 23.63
C ALA A 51 8.40 -23.90 23.40
N TYR A 52 9.46 -24.66 23.58
CA TYR A 52 9.41 -26.12 23.71
C TYR A 52 8.88 -26.46 25.10
N ALA A 53 7.68 -27.02 25.17
CA ALA A 53 7.23 -27.79 26.32
C ALA A 53 6.99 -29.23 25.87
N GLN A 54 7.88 -30.10 26.36
CA GLN A 54 7.83 -31.54 26.14
C GLN A 54 6.74 -32.16 27.00
N HIS A 55 5.82 -32.89 26.36
CA HIS A 55 4.99 -33.89 27.02
C HIS A 55 4.93 -35.11 26.10
N LEU A 56 5.65 -36.16 26.50
CA LEU A 56 5.61 -37.49 25.93
C LEU A 56 4.22 -38.11 26.16
N GLN A 57 3.53 -38.52 25.09
CA GLN A 57 2.48 -39.52 25.17
C GLN A 57 2.46 -40.37 23.89
N ALA A 58 2.65 -41.68 24.14
CA ALA A 58 2.42 -42.88 23.36
C ALA A 58 1.94 -42.75 21.89
N GLY A 59 2.64 -43.49 21.04
CA GLY A 59 2.44 -43.51 19.60
C GLY A 59 1.05 -43.98 19.14
N ALA A 60 0.55 -43.26 18.14
CA ALA A 60 -0.36 -43.74 17.12
C ALA A 60 0.22 -43.30 15.76
N ALA A 61 0.06 -44.16 14.74
CA ALA A 61 0.67 -44.06 13.42
C ALA A 61 0.54 -42.66 12.78
N PRO A 62 1.52 -42.21 11.95
CA PRO A 62 1.42 -40.95 11.25
C PRO A 62 0.32 -41.06 10.19
N LEU A 63 -0.85 -40.51 10.51
CA LEU A 63 -1.82 -40.12 9.51
C LEU A 63 -1.17 -38.99 8.71
N ALA A 64 -0.96 -39.24 7.40
CA ALA A 64 -0.55 -38.21 6.47
C ALA A 64 -1.47 -36.99 6.63
N PRO A 65 -0.92 -35.76 6.66
CA PRO A 65 -1.76 -34.57 6.72
C PRO A 65 -2.65 -34.56 5.48
N ALA A 66 -3.95 -34.71 5.70
CA ALA A 66 -4.96 -34.49 4.68
C ALA A 66 -4.72 -33.09 4.13
N ALA A 67 -4.53 -32.99 2.81
CA ALA A 67 -4.43 -31.72 2.13
C ALA A 67 -5.70 -30.92 2.45
N ALA A 68 -5.54 -29.84 3.21
CA ALA A 68 -6.60 -28.88 3.43
C ALA A 68 -7.05 -28.38 2.06
N ALA A 69 -8.30 -28.62 1.71
CA ALA A 69 -8.90 -28.08 0.50
C ALA A 69 -8.71 -26.56 0.51
N ALA A 70 -8.08 -26.03 -0.53
CA ALA A 70 -7.96 -24.58 -0.72
C ALA A 70 -9.37 -23.97 -0.67
N PRO A 71 -9.58 -22.87 0.07
CA PRO A 71 -10.87 -22.21 0.10
C PRO A 71 -11.21 -21.79 -1.34
N VAL A 72 -12.37 -22.25 -1.81
CA VAL A 72 -12.91 -21.85 -3.11
C VAL A 72 -13.07 -20.33 -3.06
N ALA A 73 -12.26 -19.63 -3.84
CA ALA A 73 -12.36 -18.18 -3.93
C ALA A 73 -13.76 -17.84 -4.46
N PRO A 74 -14.53 -16.96 -3.77
CA PRO A 74 -15.81 -16.52 -4.28
C PRO A 74 -15.64 -15.92 -5.68
N ALA A 75 -16.63 -16.18 -6.54
CA ALA A 75 -16.65 -15.66 -7.90
C ALA A 75 -16.38 -14.15 -7.89
N ALA A 76 -15.56 -13.68 -8.83
CA ALA A 76 -15.21 -12.27 -8.89
C ALA A 76 -16.48 -11.42 -9.04
N PRO A 77 -16.61 -10.33 -8.27
CA PRO A 77 -17.78 -9.47 -8.36
C PRO A 77 -17.92 -8.90 -9.77
N GLU A 78 -19.15 -8.89 -10.29
CA GLU A 78 -19.45 -8.33 -11.60
C GLU A 78 -19.32 -6.79 -11.58
N GLY A 79 -18.90 -6.20 -12.70
CA GLY A 79 -18.76 -4.75 -12.86
C GLY A 79 -17.32 -4.23 -12.80
N HIS A 80 -17.17 -2.93 -12.59
CA HIS A 80 -15.86 -2.27 -12.54
C HIS A 80 -15.21 -2.44 -11.16
N ILE A 81 -14.08 -3.16 -11.13
CA ILE A 81 -13.35 -3.45 -9.89
C ILE A 81 -12.22 -2.44 -9.72
N VAL A 82 -12.35 -1.54 -8.74
CA VAL A 82 -11.27 -0.63 -8.33
C VAL A 82 -10.31 -1.37 -7.41
N LYS A 83 -9.12 -1.69 -7.92
CA LYS A 83 -8.05 -2.35 -7.15
C LYS A 83 -7.15 -1.32 -6.47
N SER A 84 -6.53 -1.70 -5.35
CA SER A 84 -5.54 -0.85 -4.71
C SER A 84 -4.27 -0.76 -5.57
N PRO A 85 -3.75 0.44 -5.88
CA PRO A 85 -2.52 0.60 -6.65
C PRO A 85 -1.25 0.35 -5.81
N MET A 86 -1.39 0.31 -4.48
CA MET A 86 -0.30 0.15 -3.51
C MET A 86 -0.73 -0.78 -2.36
N VAL A 87 0.24 -1.30 -1.61
CA VAL A 87 -0.03 -2.07 -0.39
C VAL A 87 -0.24 -1.09 0.77
N GLY A 88 -1.31 -1.26 1.53
CA GLY A 88 -1.62 -0.36 2.64
C GLY A 88 -2.90 -0.73 3.37
N THR A 89 -3.36 0.20 4.20
CA THR A 89 -4.61 0.07 4.95
C THR A 89 -5.69 0.91 4.26
N PHE A 90 -6.85 0.31 4.02
CA PHE A 90 -8.01 0.99 3.44
C PHE A 90 -8.82 1.72 4.52
N TYR A 91 -9.16 2.98 4.28
CA TYR A 91 -10.04 3.77 5.13
C TYR A 91 -11.27 4.22 4.34
N ARG A 92 -12.46 4.09 4.96
CA ARG A 92 -13.72 4.56 4.35
C ARG A 92 -13.99 6.04 4.58
N SER A 93 -13.32 6.68 5.53
CA SER A 93 -13.52 8.07 5.95
C SER A 93 -12.19 8.83 6.07
N SER A 94 -12.25 10.16 6.05
CA SER A 94 -11.07 11.03 6.18
C SER A 94 -10.47 11.07 7.60
N ALA A 95 -11.28 10.81 8.63
CA ALA A 95 -10.87 10.79 10.03
C ALA A 95 -11.83 9.91 10.87
N PRO A 96 -11.45 9.50 12.08
CA PRO A 96 -12.36 8.80 12.99
C PRO A 96 -13.62 9.64 13.28
N GLY A 97 -14.79 9.02 13.14
CA GLY A 97 -16.10 9.70 13.33
C GLY A 97 -16.57 10.56 12.16
N ALA A 98 -15.74 10.80 11.14
CA ALA A 98 -16.17 11.47 9.91
C ALA A 98 -17.00 10.52 9.02
N PRO A 99 -17.94 11.06 8.21
CA PRO A 99 -18.72 10.24 7.28
C PRO A 99 -17.84 9.56 6.23
N ALA A 100 -18.32 8.45 5.68
CA ALA A 100 -17.61 7.74 4.63
C ALA A 100 -17.55 8.57 3.34
N PHE A 101 -16.48 8.42 2.56
CA PHE A 101 -16.33 9.07 1.26
C PHE A 101 -17.46 8.68 0.29
N VAL A 102 -17.86 7.40 0.31
CA VAL A 102 -18.93 6.83 -0.52
C VAL A 102 -19.76 5.81 0.26
N GLU A 103 -21.05 5.77 -0.07
CA GLU A 103 -22.03 4.81 0.46
C GLU A 103 -22.64 4.04 -0.72
N VAL A 104 -23.21 2.86 -0.45
CA VAL A 104 -23.84 2.03 -1.49
C VAL A 104 -25.00 2.81 -2.13
N GLY A 105 -25.02 2.84 -3.47
CA GLY A 105 -26.02 3.59 -4.25
C GLY A 105 -25.68 5.05 -4.51
N LYS A 106 -24.59 5.58 -3.94
CA LYS A 106 -24.09 6.91 -4.28
C LYS A 106 -23.47 6.89 -5.67
N GLU A 107 -23.94 7.77 -6.55
CA GLU A 107 -23.31 7.98 -7.87
C GLU A 107 -21.92 8.61 -7.70
N VAL A 108 -20.94 8.05 -8.42
CA VAL A 108 -19.54 8.51 -8.45
C VAL A 108 -19.18 8.89 -9.88
N LYS A 109 -18.38 9.95 -10.04
CA LYS A 109 -17.96 10.50 -11.34
C LYS A 109 -16.52 10.13 -11.67
#